data_AF-A0A8B6FQN6-F1
#
_entry.id   AF-A0A8B6FQN6-F1
#
_cell.length_a   1.000
_cell.length_b   1.000
_cell.length_c   1.000
_cell.angle_alpha   90.00
_cell.angle_beta   90.00
_cell.angle_gamma   90.00
#
_symmetry.space_group_name_H-M   'P 1'
#
loop_
_entity.id
_entity.type
_entity.pdbx_description
1 polymer ?
#
loop_
_entity_poly.entity_id
_entity_poly.type
_entity_poly.pdbx_seq_one_letter_code
_entity_poly.pdbx_strand_id
1 'polypeptide(L)'
;MYEAFMTYASVANETISEGGNLRDGRTITHKLWNREFVGLDGSIKINSNGDRKADFSLLDLDGTSVEYKVVANYLGLDGKLVFNASIGIHWPKNRGPPLNRPLCGYTGNDPRCETT
;
A
#
# COMPACT_ATOMS: atom_id res chain seq x y z
N MET A 1 17.22 0.65 -0.98
CA MET A 1 18.31 1.64 -1.13
C MET A 1 18.76 1.77 -2.59
N TYR A 2 18.96 0.68 -3.33
CA TYR A 2 19.28 0.71 -4.78
C TYR A 2 18.39 1.66 -5.60
N GLU A 3 17.06 1.48 -5.52
CA GLU A 3 16.10 2.28 -6.30
C GLU A 3 16.16 3.78 -5.98
N ALA A 4 16.43 4.13 -4.71
CA ALA A 4 16.56 5.53 -4.30
C ALA A 4 17.77 6.19 -4.97
N PHE A 5 18.90 5.48 -5.09
CA PHE A 5 20.07 5.98 -5.81
C PHE A 5 19.81 6.13 -7.30
N MET A 6 19.17 5.15 -7.93
CA MET A 6 18.90 5.18 -9.37
C MET A 6 17.93 6.29 -9.77
N THR A 7 16.84 6.46 -9.00
CA THR A 7 15.88 7.54 -9.23
C THR A 7 16.50 8.93 -8.99
N TYR A 8 17.29 9.08 -7.92
CA TYR A 8 18.04 10.31 -7.67
C TYR A 8 19.04 10.61 -8.81
N ALA A 9 19.85 9.63 -9.22
CA ALA A 9 20.86 9.81 -10.27
C ALA A 9 20.21 10.19 -11.61
N SER A 10 19.06 9.61 -11.95
CA SER A 10 18.28 9.96 -13.13
C SER A 10 17.87 11.44 -13.11
N VAL A 11 17.29 11.91 -12.00
CA VAL A 11 16.85 13.30 -11.86
C VAL A 11 18.03 14.28 -11.73
N ALA A 12 19.12 13.87 -11.10
CA ALA A 12 20.35 14.66 -11.05
C ALA A 12 20.96 14.86 -12.45
N ASN A 13 21.00 13.80 -13.26
CA ASN A 13 21.46 13.88 -14.65
C ASN A 13 20.57 14.78 -15.51
N GLU A 14 19.25 14.66 -15.36
CA GLU A 14 18.27 15.56 -15.99
C GLU A 14 18.54 17.02 -15.60
N THR A 15 18.71 17.28 -14.30
CA THR A 15 18.99 18.64 -13.77
C THR A 15 20.26 19.24 -14.38
N ILE A 16 21.33 18.46 -14.52
CA ILE A 16 22.57 18.92 -15.16
C ILE A 16 22.34 19.22 -16.65
N SER A 17 21.61 18.35 -17.36
CA SER A 17 21.35 18.52 -18.78
C SER A 17 20.54 19.79 -19.11
N GLU A 18 19.76 20.26 -18.15
CA GLU A 18 19.00 21.52 -18.23
C GLU A 18 19.80 22.75 -17.77
N GLY A 19 21.09 22.59 -17.42
CA GLY A 19 21.93 23.68 -16.90
C GLY A 19 21.71 24.00 -15.42
N GLY A 20 21.03 23.12 -14.68
CA GLY A 20 20.78 23.26 -13.25
C GLY A 20 21.99 22.97 -12.36
N ASN A 21 21.86 23.26 -11.07
CA ASN A 21 22.92 23.09 -10.08
C ASN A 21 22.62 21.91 -9.16
N LEU A 22 23.54 20.94 -9.05
CA LEU A 22 23.39 19.79 -8.15
C LEU A 22 23.32 20.16 -6.65
N ARG A 23 23.77 21.36 -6.28
CA ARG A 23 23.63 21.88 -4.91
C ARG A 23 22.23 22.42 -4.62
N ASP A 24 21.39 22.62 -5.64
CA ASP A 24 19.98 22.96 -5.46
C ASP A 24 19.16 21.68 -5.20
N GLY A 25 19.27 21.20 -3.96
CA GLY A 25 18.53 20.02 -3.52
C GLY A 25 17.02 20.19 -3.62
N ARG A 26 16.49 21.42 -3.51
CA ARG A 26 15.05 21.67 -3.58
C ARG A 26 14.53 21.41 -5.00
N THR A 27 15.21 21.92 -6.02
CA THR A 27 14.83 21.68 -7.42
C THR A 27 14.94 20.20 -7.77
N ILE A 28 16.03 19.53 -7.37
CA ILE A 28 16.21 18.09 -7.61
C ILE A 28 15.11 17.28 -6.92
N THR A 29 14.82 17.56 -5.64
CA THR A 29 13.79 16.84 -4.90
C THR A 29 12.41 17.05 -5.51
N HIS A 30 12.05 18.28 -5.92
CA HIS A 30 10.76 18.52 -6.58
C HIS A 30 10.65 17.83 -7.94
N LYS A 31 11.76 17.67 -8.68
CA LYS A 31 11.78 16.87 -9.90
C LYS A 31 11.58 15.37 -9.68
N LEU A 32 11.67 14.85 -8.44
CA LEU A 32 11.27 13.48 -8.12
C LEU A 32 9.76 13.33 -7.94
N TRP A 33 9.06 14.40 -7.56
CA TRP A 33 7.66 14.34 -7.15
C TRP A 33 6.71 14.17 -8.34
N ASN A 34 5.56 13.55 -8.08
CA ASN A 34 4.52 13.30 -9.06
C ASN A 34 5.02 12.60 -10.34
N ARG A 35 5.95 11.65 -10.19
CA ARG A 35 6.56 10.89 -11.29
C ARG A 35 6.56 9.41 -10.99
N GLU A 36 6.65 8.64 -12.07
CA GLU A 36 6.83 7.21 -12.06
C GLU A 36 8.20 6.85 -12.63
N PHE A 37 8.85 5.87 -12.02
CA PHE A 37 10.16 5.33 -12.39
C PHE A 37 10.06 3.81 -12.49
N VAL A 38 10.88 3.21 -13.35
CA VAL A 38 10.97 1.75 -13.45
C VAL A 38 12.00 1.25 -12.43
N GLY A 39 11.54 0.46 -11.45
CA GLY A 39 12.37 -0.21 -10.46
C GLY A 39 12.70 -1.66 -10.84
N LEU A 40 13.40 -2.37 -9.96
CA LEU A 40 13.73 -3.79 -10.18
C LEU A 40 12.50 -4.69 -9.96
N ASP A 41 11.74 -4.40 -8.91
CA ASP A 41 10.55 -5.17 -8.51
C ASP A 41 9.24 -4.50 -8.94
N GLY A 42 9.29 -3.62 -9.94
CA GLY A 42 8.13 -2.95 -10.53
C GLY A 42 8.21 -1.43 -10.55
N SER A 43 7.10 -0.80 -10.88
CA SER A 43 7.00 0.66 -10.96
C SER A 43 7.05 1.33 -9.60
N ILE A 44 7.77 2.45 -9.52
CA ILE A 44 7.90 3.30 -8.34
C ILE A 44 7.24 4.63 -8.66
N LYS A 45 6.18 5.00 -7.95
CA LYS A 45 5.55 6.32 -8.07
C LYS A 45 5.75 7.15 -6.83
N ILE A 46 6.27 8.34 -7.01
CA ILE A 46 6.34 9.37 -5.98
C ILE A 46 5.13 10.30 -6.18
N ASN A 47 4.34 10.50 -5.12
CA ASN A 47 3.16 11.35 -5.18
C ASN A 47 3.55 12.85 -5.21
N SER A 48 2.55 13.72 -5.27
CA SER A 48 2.75 15.18 -5.29
C SER A 48 3.29 15.76 -3.97
N ASN A 49 3.29 14.99 -2.89
CA ASN A 49 3.85 15.35 -1.59
C ASN A 49 5.28 14.80 -1.38
N GLY A 50 5.82 14.05 -2.34
CA GLY A 50 7.15 13.45 -2.26
C GLY A 50 7.20 12.06 -1.63
N ASP A 51 6.07 11.43 -1.34
CA ASP A 51 6.03 10.08 -0.77
C ASP A 51 5.86 9.01 -1.84
N ARG A 52 6.52 7.86 -1.65
CA ARG A 52 6.28 6.68 -2.50
C ARG A 52 4.87 6.13 -2.27
N LYS A 53 4.15 5.85 -3.35
CA LYS A 53 2.96 5.00 -3.31
C LYS A 53 3.40 3.56 -3.01
N ALA A 54 2.96 3.04 -1.86
CA ALA A 54 3.33 1.72 -1.39
C ALA A 54 2.29 0.67 -1.75
N ASP A 55 2.77 -0.51 -2.13
CA ASP A 55 1.97 -1.71 -2.28
C ASP A 55 1.99 -2.50 -0.96
N PHE A 56 0.90 -3.19 -0.67
CA PHE A 56 0.77 -3.99 0.56
C PHE A 56 0.18 -5.36 0.24
N SER A 57 0.62 -6.39 0.96
CA SER A 57 -0.01 -7.71 0.91
C SER A 57 -0.81 -7.96 2.18
N LEU A 58 -2.06 -8.42 2.02
CA LEU A 58 -2.86 -8.98 3.10
C LEU A 58 -2.60 -10.49 3.14
N LEU A 59 -2.13 -10.96 4.29
CA LEU A 59 -1.89 -12.37 4.54
C LEU A 59 -2.95 -12.90 5.51
N ASP A 60 -3.35 -14.14 5.29
CA ASP A 60 -4.23 -14.87 6.18
C ASP A 60 -3.64 -16.24 6.52
N LEU A 61 -3.97 -16.75 7.69
CA LEU A 61 -3.46 -18.03 8.18
C LEU A 61 -4.23 -19.18 7.52
N ASP A 62 -3.53 -20.02 6.76
CA ASP A 62 -4.08 -21.29 6.31
C ASP A 62 -4.12 -22.26 7.49
N GLY A 63 -5.33 -22.60 7.96
CA GLY A 63 -5.54 -23.52 9.07
C GLY A 63 -5.09 -24.96 8.81
N THR A 64 -4.83 -25.34 7.55
CA THR A 64 -4.36 -26.68 7.18
C THR A 64 -2.84 -26.77 7.20
N SER A 65 -2.15 -25.83 6.54
CA SER A 65 -0.68 -25.82 6.50
C SER A 65 -0.04 -25.08 7.68
N VAL A 66 -0.82 -24.30 8.44
CA VAL A 66 -0.35 -23.45 9.55
C VAL A 66 0.65 -22.39 9.06
N GLU A 67 0.44 -21.89 7.84
CA GLU A 67 1.29 -20.87 7.20
C GLU A 67 0.45 -19.66 6.78
N TYR A 68 1.07 -18.48 6.79
CA TYR A 68 0.45 -17.27 6.26
C TYR A 68 0.57 -17.23 4.74
N LYS A 69 -0.55 -17.06 4.05
CA LYS A 69 -0.63 -16.97 2.59
C LYS A 69 -1.20 -15.64 2.16
N VAL A 70 -0.71 -15.10 1.05
CA VAL A 70 -1.22 -13.84 0.49
C VAL A 70 -2.60 -14.07 -0.13
N VAL A 71 -3.62 -13.45 0.47
CA VAL A 71 -5.02 -13.53 0.04
C VAL A 71 -5.47 -12.29 -0.76
N ALA A 72 -4.75 -11.17 -0.63
CA ALA A 72 -4.95 -9.99 -1.46
C ALA A 72 -3.70 -9.12 -1.51
N ASN A 73 -3.56 -8.33 -2.58
CA ASN A 73 -2.56 -7.28 -2.70
C ASN A 73 -3.26 -5.94 -2.93
N TYR A 74 -2.87 -4.92 -2.18
CA TYR A 74 -3.22 -3.54 -2.46
C TYR A 74 -2.15 -2.93 -3.36
N LEU A 75 -2.54 -2.52 -4.56
CA LEU A 75 -1.70 -1.83 -5.53
C LEU A 75 -1.83 -0.32 -5.28
N GLY A 76 -0.81 0.29 -4.69
CA GLY A 76 -0.79 1.69 -4.28
C GLY A 76 -0.84 2.67 -5.45
N LEU A 77 -0.37 2.25 -6.63
CA LEU A 77 -0.48 3.01 -7.87
C LEU A 77 -1.93 3.19 -8.32
N ASP A 78 -2.69 2.10 -8.30
CA ASP A 78 -4.07 2.05 -8.76
C ASP A 78 -5.08 2.36 -7.66
N GLY A 79 -4.66 2.30 -6.39
CA GLY A 79 -5.53 2.40 -5.24
C GLY A 79 -6.51 1.24 -5.13
N LYS A 80 -6.11 0.04 -5.58
CA LYS A 80 -6.99 -1.12 -5.70
C LYS A 80 -6.53 -2.29 -4.84
N LEU A 81 -7.49 -2.92 -4.16
CA LEU A 81 -7.30 -4.21 -3.52
C LEU A 81 -7.65 -5.33 -4.52
N VAL A 82 -6.67 -6.14 -4.85
CA VAL A 82 -6.78 -7.27 -5.79
C VAL A 82 -6.69 -8.57 -5.00
N PHE A 83 -7.78 -9.33 -4.98
CA PHE A 83 -7.82 -10.62 -4.30
C PHE A 83 -7.09 -11.70 -5.08
N ASN A 84 -6.48 -12.64 -4.35
CA ASN A 84 -5.91 -13.84 -4.93
C ASN A 84 -7.04 -14.70 -5.52
N ALA A 85 -6.88 -15.16 -6.77
CA ALA A 85 -7.91 -15.92 -7.47
C ALA A 85 -8.14 -17.32 -6.88
N SER A 86 -7.14 -17.89 -6.22
CA SER A 86 -7.15 -19.27 -5.74
C SER A 86 -7.33 -19.40 -4.23
N ILE A 87 -7.03 -18.34 -3.47
CA ILE A 87 -7.01 -18.38 -2.00
C ILE A 87 -7.77 -17.16 -1.47
N GLY A 88 -8.94 -17.40 -0.88
CA GLY A 88 -9.76 -16.37 -0.24
C GLY A 88 -9.41 -16.17 1.23
N ILE A 89 -9.96 -15.11 1.83
CA ILE A 89 -9.90 -14.88 3.28
C ILE A 89 -10.70 -15.97 4.00
N HIS A 90 -10.05 -16.66 4.93
CA HIS A 90 -10.65 -17.62 5.83
C HIS A 90 -11.31 -16.93 7.02
N TRP A 91 -12.63 -17.03 7.06
CA TRP A 91 -13.39 -16.63 8.23
C TRP A 91 -13.80 -17.85 9.06
N PRO A 92 -13.57 -17.85 10.39
CA PRO A 92 -13.92 -18.98 11.24
C PRO A 92 -15.37 -19.44 11.03
N LYS A 93 -15.55 -20.76 10.93
CA LYS A 93 -16.86 -21.41 10.67
C LYS A 93 -17.53 -20.96 9.36
N ASN A 94 -16.77 -20.42 8.40
CA ASN A 94 -17.26 -19.91 7.11
C ASN A 94 -18.40 -18.89 7.26
N ARG A 95 -18.39 -18.07 8.33
CA ARG A 95 -19.44 -17.09 8.61
C ARG A 95 -19.24 -15.73 7.93
N GLY A 96 -18.13 -15.56 7.21
CA GLY A 96 -17.74 -14.27 6.67
C GLY A 96 -17.16 -13.32 7.74
N PRO A 97 -16.83 -12.07 7.35
CA PRO A 97 -16.27 -11.09 8.27
C PRO A 97 -17.24 -10.81 9.43
N PRO A 98 -16.74 -10.67 10.67
CA PRO A 98 -17.56 -10.19 11.77
C PRO A 98 -18.01 -8.75 11.52
N LEU A 99 -19.05 -8.32 12.24
CA LEU A 99 -19.46 -6.92 12.24
C LEU A 99 -18.32 -6.02 12.74
N ASN A 100 -18.16 -4.84 12.13
CA ASN A 100 -17.19 -3.83 12.56
C ASN A 100 -17.50 -3.26 13.95
N ARG A 101 -18.73 -3.45 14.46
CA ARG A 101 -19.17 -3.14 15.82
C ARG A 101 -20.04 -4.28 16.33
N PRO A 102 -19.91 -4.70 17.61
CA PRO A 102 -20.79 -5.70 18.20
C PRO A 102 -22.28 -5.31 18.07
N LEU A 103 -23.18 -6.30 17.96
CA LEU A 103 -24.62 -6.07 17.77
C LEU A 103 -25.20 -5.14 18.85
N CYS A 104 -24.87 -5.40 20.11
CA CYS A 104 -25.33 -4.62 21.26
C CYS A 104 -24.38 -3.45 21.63
N GLY A 105 -23.50 -3.05 20.70
CA GLY A 105 -22.46 -2.07 20.97
C GLY A 105 -21.33 -2.60 21.86
N TYR A 106 -20.26 -1.83 22.00
CA TYR A 106 -19.09 -2.23 22.80
C TYR A 106 -19.40 -2.33 24.30
N THR A 107 -20.42 -1.62 24.76
CA THR A 107 -20.83 -1.55 26.18
C THR A 107 -22.12 -2.31 26.48
N GLY A 108 -22.77 -2.93 25.49
CA GLY A 108 -24.03 -3.65 25.68
C GLY A 108 -25.30 -2.80 25.66
N ASN A 109 -25.18 -1.47 25.63
CA ASN A 109 -26.31 -0.53 25.75
C ASN A 109 -26.81 -0.02 24.39
N ASP A 110 -26.71 -0.81 23.33
CA ASP A 110 -27.31 -0.42 22.05
C ASP A 110 -28.83 -0.65 22.12
N PRO A 111 -29.67 0.35 21.75
CA PRO A 111 -31.12 0.26 21.84
C PRO A 111 -31.73 -0.96 21.12
N ARG A 112 -31.03 -1.52 20.12
CA ARG A 112 -31.46 -2.76 19.43
C ARG A 112 -31.46 -4.00 20.33
N CYS A 113 -30.75 -3.95 21.45
CA CYS A 113 -30.67 -5.03 22.45
C CYS A 113 -31.35 -4.67 23.77
N GLU A 114 -31.99 -3.51 23.88
CA GLU A 114 -32.83 -3.18 25.03
C GLU A 114 -34.10 -4.03 24.94
N THR A 115 -34.19 -5.07 25.77
CA THR A 115 -35.41 -5.83 25.97
C THR A 115 -36.46 -4.94 26.63
N THR A 116 -37.56 -4.64 25.91
CA THR A 116 -38.82 -4.16 26.53
C THR A 116 -39.39 -5.16 27.50
#